data_AF-A0A344L5R1-F1
#
_entry.id   AF-A0A344L5R1-F1
#
_cell.length_a   1.000
_cell.length_b   1.000
_cell.length_c   1.000
_cell.angle_alpha   90.00
_cell.angle_beta   90.00
_cell.angle_gamma   90.00
#
_symmetry.space_group_name_H-M   'P 1'
#
loop_
_entity.id
_entity.type
_entity.pdbx_description
1 polymer ?
#
loop_
_entity_poly.entity_id
_entity_poly.type
_entity_poly.pdbx_seq_one_letter_code
_entity_poly.pdbx_strand_id
1 'polypeptide(L)'
;MRALDGLGLDAAIKVREALTLHSLVVSAARAMAAEAETELETGVTLAGWWLTQRERTGDLLDSGRFPLLATIPEETVADLDGLFEYGLARHLDGFAALLAGL
;
A
#
# COMPACT_ATOMS: atom_id res chain seq x y z
N MET A 1 8.82 13.17 16.86
CA MET A 1 10.12 12.73 17.43
C MET A 1 9.99 12.03 18.78
N ARG A 2 9.05 12.39 19.67
CA ARG A 2 8.87 11.70 20.97
C ARG A 2 8.82 10.17 20.89
N ALA A 3 8.19 9.60 19.87
CA ALA A 3 8.11 8.16 19.67
C ALA A 3 9.47 7.47 19.44
N LEU A 4 10.52 8.23 19.11
CA LEU A 4 11.87 7.73 18.84
C LEU A 4 12.87 8.08 19.95
N ASP A 5 12.40 8.68 21.04
CA ASP A 5 13.26 9.05 22.18
C ASP A 5 13.64 7.81 22.99
N GLY A 6 14.88 7.80 23.53
CA GLY A 6 15.40 6.67 24.30
C GLY A 6 15.82 5.43 23.49
N LEU A 7 15.63 5.41 22.17
CA LEU A 7 15.94 4.25 21.32
C LEU A 7 17.42 4.11 20.90
N GLY A 8 18.34 4.92 21.45
CA GLY A 8 19.77 4.87 21.08
C GLY A 8 20.10 5.34 19.65
N LEU A 9 19.11 5.78 18.88
CA LEU A 9 19.26 6.19 17.48
C LEU A 9 20.00 7.52 17.32
N ASP A 10 20.85 7.60 16.28
CA ASP A 10 21.41 8.87 15.83
C ASP A 10 20.31 9.80 15.28
N ALA A 11 20.59 11.11 15.27
CA ALA A 11 19.61 12.10 14.84
C ALA A 11 19.19 11.96 13.37
N ALA A 12 20.08 11.50 12.50
CA ALA A 12 19.81 11.33 11.08
C ALA A 12 18.85 10.16 10.83
N ILE A 13 19.04 9.03 11.52
CA ILE A 13 18.14 7.87 11.47
C ILE A 13 16.76 8.28 11.98
N LYS A 14 16.68 9.01 13.11
CA LYS A 14 15.38 9.46 13.62
C LYS A 14 14.62 10.32 12.61
N VAL A 15 15.29 11.23 11.91
CA VAL A 15 14.67 12.07 10.89
C VAL A 15 14.24 11.25 9.67
N ARG A 16 15.11 10.35 9.19
CA ARG A 16 14.76 9.45 8.07
C ARG A 16 13.53 8.62 8.40
N GLU A 17 13.49 8.03 9.59
CA GLU A 17 12.37 7.22 10.04
C GLU A 17 11.06 8.02 10.09
N ALA A 18 11.10 9.22 10.69
CA ALA A 18 9.94 10.11 10.74
C ALA A 18 9.43 10.51 9.34
N LEU A 19 10.34 10.78 8.40
CA LEU A 19 9.98 11.12 7.03
C LEU A 19 9.46 9.91 6.25
N THR A 20 10.07 8.73 6.40
CA THR A 20 9.62 7.50 5.74
C THR A 20 8.21 7.13 6.16
N LEU A 21 7.94 7.10 7.48
CA LEU A 21 6.61 6.79 7.99
C LEU A 21 5.58 7.84 7.53
N HIS A 22 5.95 9.12 7.53
CA HIS A 22 5.10 10.18 6.99
C HIS A 22 4.77 9.97 5.51
N SER A 23 5.77 9.64 4.68
CA SER A 23 5.59 9.36 3.26
C SER A 23 4.68 8.15 3.02
N LEU A 24 4.82 7.07 3.80
CA LEU A 24 3.95 5.89 3.73
C LEU A 24 2.48 6.28 3.98
N VAL A 25 2.22 6.99 5.07
CA VAL A 25 0.86 7.44 5.45
C VAL A 25 0.27 8.37 4.40
N VAL A 26 1.02 9.38 3.95
CA VAL A 26 0.55 10.34 2.96
C VAL A 26 0.28 9.68 1.61
N SER A 27 1.09 8.71 1.20
CA SER A 27 0.89 7.96 -0.05
C SER A 27 -0.40 7.15 0.00
N ALA A 28 -0.63 6.40 1.08
CA ALA A 28 -1.86 5.63 1.25
C ALA A 28 -3.10 6.53 1.31
N ALA A 29 -3.06 7.58 2.13
CA ALA A 29 -4.16 8.53 2.25
C ALA A 29 -4.52 9.21 0.92
N ARG A 30 -3.53 9.53 0.08
CA ARG A 30 -3.76 10.08 -1.26
C ARG A 30 -4.44 9.09 -2.19
N ALA A 31 -4.02 7.82 -2.18
CA ALA A 31 -4.66 6.78 -2.98
C ALA A 31 -6.12 6.59 -2.57
N MET A 32 -6.39 6.51 -1.26
CA MET A 32 -7.75 6.40 -0.72
C MET A 32 -8.63 7.61 -1.08
N ALA A 33 -8.09 8.83 -0.98
CA ALA A 33 -8.82 10.04 -1.32
C ALA A 33 -9.16 10.09 -2.82
N ALA A 34 -8.21 9.74 -3.69
CA ALA A 34 -8.42 9.69 -5.13
C ALA A 34 -9.47 8.64 -5.52
N GLU A 35 -9.48 7.49 -4.84
CA GLU A 35 -10.50 6.47 -5.07
C GLU A 35 -11.88 6.95 -4.63
N ALA A 36 -12.00 7.53 -3.43
CA ALA A 36 -13.28 8.06 -2.94
C ALA A 36 -13.84 9.15 -3.87
N GLU A 37 -12.98 10.03 -4.39
CA GLU A 37 -13.36 11.04 -5.39
C GLU A 37 -13.83 10.40 -6.71
N THR A 38 -13.11 9.39 -7.20
CA THR A 38 -13.47 8.66 -8.42
C THR A 38 -14.82 7.95 -8.27
N GLU A 39 -15.08 7.30 -7.14
CA GLU A 39 -16.35 6.65 -6.86
C GLU A 39 -17.50 7.68 -6.78
N LEU A 40 -17.26 8.82 -6.13
CA LEU A 40 -18.24 9.93 -6.08
C LEU A 40 -18.59 10.47 -7.48
N GLU A 41 -17.60 10.62 -8.36
CA GLU A 41 -17.79 11.18 -9.70
C GLU A 41 -18.42 10.19 -10.69
N THR A 42 -18.04 8.92 -10.61
CA THR A 42 -18.40 7.90 -11.60
C THR A 42 -19.51 6.95 -11.15
N GLY A 43 -19.72 6.82 -9.84
CA GLY A 43 -20.57 5.80 -9.23
C GLY A 43 -19.99 4.38 -9.31
N VAL A 44 -18.73 4.23 -9.71
CA VAL A 44 -18.05 2.93 -9.86
C VAL A 44 -16.97 2.81 -8.79
N THR A 45 -17.02 1.74 -8.00
CA THR A 45 -16.00 1.43 -6.99
C THR A 45 -14.74 0.84 -7.61
N LEU A 46 -13.58 0.94 -6.93
CA LEU A 46 -12.32 0.33 -7.37
C LEU A 46 -12.47 -1.16 -7.72
N ALA A 47 -13.18 -1.91 -6.88
CA ALA A 47 -13.42 -3.34 -7.10
C ALA A 47 -14.25 -3.56 -8.38
N GLY A 48 -15.31 -2.78 -8.58
CA GLY A 48 -16.13 -2.87 -9.80
C GLY A 48 -15.36 -2.46 -11.06
N TRP A 49 -14.48 -1.47 -10.94
CA TRP A 49 -13.58 -1.07 -12.02
C TRP A 49 -12.60 -2.19 -12.37
N TRP A 50 -11.98 -2.83 -11.38
CA TRP A 50 -11.07 -3.96 -11.57
C TRP A 50 -11.73 -5.15 -12.24
N LEU A 51 -12.94 -5.51 -11.81
CA LEU A 51 -13.75 -6.56 -12.43
C LEU A 51 -13.97 -6.26 -13.92
N THR A 52 -14.41 -5.03 -14.23
CA THR A 52 -14.65 -4.59 -15.61
C THR A 52 -13.37 -4.65 -16.45
N GLN A 53 -12.21 -4.28 -15.89
CA GLN A 53 -10.94 -4.38 -16.60
C GLN A 53 -10.51 -5.83 -16.84
N ARG A 54 -10.75 -6.73 -15.88
CA ARG A 54 -10.45 -8.15 -16.07
C ARG A 54 -11.29 -8.77 -17.17
N GLU A 55 -12.58 -8.51 -17.20
CA GLU A 55 -13.45 -9.00 -18.29
C GLU A 55 -12.95 -8.54 -19.66
N ARG A 56 -12.51 -7.28 -19.77
CA ARG A 56 -11.95 -6.72 -21.01
C ARG A 56 -10.58 -7.29 -21.39
N THR A 57 -9.82 -7.76 -20.41
CA THR A 57 -8.45 -8.27 -20.59
C THR A 57 -8.37 -9.80 -20.49
N GLY A 58 -9.51 -10.49 -20.37
CA GLY A 58 -9.60 -11.95 -20.18
C GLY A 58 -8.78 -12.72 -21.21
N ASP A 59 -9.00 -12.46 -22.51
CA ASP A 59 -8.24 -13.12 -23.60
C ASP A 59 -6.71 -12.93 -23.45
N LEU A 60 -6.27 -11.79 -22.92
CA LEU A 60 -4.85 -11.51 -22.70
C LEU A 60 -4.31 -12.24 -21.46
N LEU A 61 -5.09 -12.31 -20.39
CA LEU A 61 -4.73 -13.04 -19.16
C LEU A 61 -4.72 -14.56 -19.41
N ASP A 62 -5.67 -15.05 -20.22
CA ASP A 62 -5.81 -16.46 -20.61
C ASP A 62 -4.80 -16.89 -21.67
N SER A 63 -4.14 -15.94 -22.35
CA SER A 63 -3.08 -16.22 -23.32
C SER A 63 -1.83 -16.88 -22.71
N GLY A 64 -1.74 -16.95 -21.37
CA GLY A 64 -0.58 -17.47 -20.65
C GLY A 64 0.63 -16.52 -20.62
N ARG A 65 0.52 -15.33 -21.19
CA ARG A 65 1.60 -14.33 -21.23
C ARG A 65 1.83 -13.63 -19.88
N PHE A 66 0.82 -13.59 -19.02
CA PHE A 66 0.88 -12.92 -17.71
C PHE A 66 0.40 -13.83 -16.57
N PRO A 67 1.08 -14.98 -16.34
CA PRO A 67 0.58 -16.02 -15.45
C PRO A 67 0.45 -15.56 -13.99
N LEU A 68 1.34 -14.66 -13.53
CA LEU A 68 1.23 -14.10 -12.18
C LEU A 68 0.03 -13.15 -12.07
N LEU A 69 -0.18 -12.26 -13.05
CA LEU A 69 -1.28 -11.29 -13.02
C LEU A 69 -2.64 -11.99 -13.05
N ALA A 70 -2.75 -13.09 -13.80
CA ALA A 70 -3.96 -13.91 -13.88
C ALA A 70 -4.35 -14.54 -12.52
N THR A 71 -3.41 -14.66 -11.58
CA THR A 71 -3.65 -15.29 -10.26
C THR A 71 -4.04 -14.31 -9.15
N ILE A 72 -3.96 -13.00 -9.39
CA ILE A 72 -4.17 -11.99 -8.34
C ILE A 72 -5.68 -11.81 -8.08
N PRO A 73 -6.18 -12.01 -6.84
CA PRO A 73 -7.60 -11.75 -6.51
C PRO A 73 -7.99 -10.28 -6.67
N GLU A 74 -9.24 -9.98 -7.06
CA GLU A 74 -9.73 -8.60 -7.32
C GLU A 74 -9.78 -7.78 -6.05
N GLU A 75 -10.30 -8.42 -5.02
CA GLU A 75 -10.52 -7.87 -3.71
C GLU A 75 -9.19 -7.42 -3.09
N THR A 76 -8.10 -8.15 -3.35
CA THR A 76 -6.76 -7.80 -2.85
C THR A 76 -6.21 -6.52 -3.47
N VAL A 77 -6.56 -6.23 -4.73
CA VAL A 77 -6.06 -5.02 -5.41
C VAL A 77 -6.90 -3.79 -5.07
N ALA A 78 -8.18 -4.00 -4.71
CA ALA A 78 -9.09 -2.94 -4.31
C ALA A 78 -9.04 -2.60 -2.80
N ASP A 79 -8.43 -3.45 -1.97
CA ASP A 79 -8.32 -3.26 -0.52
C ASP A 79 -7.18 -2.29 -0.14
N LEU A 80 -7.45 -0.99 -0.28
CA LEU A 80 -6.49 0.07 0.05
C LEU A 80 -6.21 0.17 1.56
N ASP A 81 -7.20 -0.14 2.40
CA ASP A 81 -7.03 -0.20 3.86
C ASP A 81 -6.07 -1.34 4.24
N GLY A 82 -6.30 -2.54 3.70
CA GLY A 82 -5.41 -3.68 3.88
C GLY A 82 -4.01 -3.42 3.33
N LEU A 83 -3.88 -2.68 2.23
CA LEU A 83 -2.58 -2.25 1.70
C LEU A 83 -1.83 -1.32 2.67
N PHE A 84 -2.53 -0.36 3.28
CA PHE A 84 -1.95 0.51 4.31
C PHE A 84 -1.51 -0.29 5.54
N GLU A 85 -2.39 -1.14 6.07
CA GLU A 85 -2.09 -1.97 7.24
C GLU A 85 -0.91 -2.91 6.99
N TYR A 86 -0.87 -3.55 5.82
CA TYR A 86 0.27 -4.40 5.42
C TYR A 86 1.56 -3.59 5.33
N GLY A 87 1.53 -2.44 4.67
CA GLY A 87 2.69 -1.56 4.51
C GLY A 87 3.22 -1.06 5.85
N LEU A 88 2.33 -0.62 6.74
CA LEU A 88 2.67 -0.16 8.09
C LEU A 88 3.28 -1.28 8.92
N ALA A 89 2.67 -2.47 8.92
CA ALA A 89 3.18 -3.62 9.65
C ALA A 89 4.60 -3.98 9.18
N ARG A 90 4.83 -4.09 7.87
CA ARG A 90 6.16 -4.41 7.32
C ARG A 90 7.21 -3.34 7.61
N HIS A 91 6.81 -2.06 7.57
CA HIS A 91 7.69 -0.96 7.94
C HIS A 91 8.11 -1.04 9.41
N LEU A 92 7.14 -1.25 10.31
CA LEU A 92 7.40 -1.40 11.75
C LEU A 92 8.20 -2.66 12.09
N ASP A 93 7.95 -3.79 11.40
CA ASP A 93 8.73 -5.03 11.52
C ASP A 93 10.21 -4.77 11.16
N GLY A 94 10.45 -4.08 10.04
CA GLY A 94 11.80 -3.71 9.61
C GLY A 94 12.49 -2.73 10.56
N PHE A 95 11.74 -1.77 11.11
CA PHE A 95 12.26 -0.84 12.10
C PHE A 95 12.59 -1.56 13.43
N ALA A 96 11.77 -2.50 13.88
CA ALA A 96 12.06 -3.32 15.05
C ALA A 96 13.33 -4.17 14.85
N ALA A 97 13.53 -4.73 13.66
CA ALA A 97 14.75 -5.47 13.32
C ALA A 97 16.00 -4.58 13.34
N LEU A 98 15.90 -3.33 12.85
CA LEU A 98 16.98 -2.34 12.97
C LEU A 98 17.33 -2.09 14.43
N LEU A 99 16.33 -1.87 15.29
CA LEU A 99 16.54 -1.62 16.72
C LEU A 99 17.17 -2.82 17.44
N ALA A 100 16.79 -4.04 17.07
CA ALA A 100 17.36 -5.25 17.66
C ALA A 100 18.85 -5.48 17.28
N GLY A 101 19.33 -4.80 16.24
CA GLY A 101 20.74 -4.82 15.81
C GLY A 101 21.62 -3.73 16.42
N LEU A 102 21.05 -2.83 17.25
CA LEU A 102 21.78 -1.78 17.98
C LEU A 102 22.26 -2.28 19.34
#